data_AF-A0A967YQ67-F1
#
_entry.id   AF-A0A967YQ67-F1
#
_cell.length_a   1.000
_cell.length_b   1.000
_cell.length_c   1.000
_cell.angle_alpha   90.00
_cell.angle_beta   90.00
_cell.angle_gamma   90.00
#
_symmetry.space_group_name_H-M   'P 1'
#
loop_
_entity.id
_entity.type
_entity.pdbx_description
1 polymer ?
#
loop_
_entity_poly.entity_id
_entity_poly.type
_entity_poly.pdbx_seq_one_letter_code
_entity_poly.pdbx_strand_id
1 'polypeptide(L)' 'MVRILFVGDIVGKPGRVVLKELLPQLIGSRQVDFVIANAENAAGVAGLTPKVADELLEIG' A
#
# COMPACT_ATOMS: atom_id res chain seq x y z
N MET A 1 -21.42 -4.60 6.38
CA MET A 1 -21.17 -3.58 5.34
C MET A 1 -19.69 -3.63 5.04
N VAL A 2 -19.30 -3.73 3.77
CA VAL A 2 -17.89 -3.83 3.36
C VAL A 2 -17.21 -2.47 3.52
N ARG A 3 -16.02 -2.42 4.13
CA ARG A 3 -15.19 -1.23 4.30
C ARG A 3 -13.94 -1.34 3.44
N ILE A 4 -13.81 -0.40 2.50
CA ILE A 4 -12.67 -0.34 1.58
C ILE A 4 -11.75 0.81 1.99
N LEU A 5 -10.45 0.55 2.09
CA LEU A 5 -9.42 1.57 2.27
C LEU A 5 -8.75 1.85 0.92
N PHE A 6 -8.84 3.10 0.47
CA PHE A 6 -8.10 3.58 -0.68
C PHE A 6 -6.84 4.32 -0.24
N VAL A 7 -5.68 3.84 -0.66
CA VAL A 7 -4.37 4.46 -0.44
C VAL A 7 -4.01 5.24 -1.70
N GLY A 8 -3.63 6.50 -1.50
CA GLY A 8 -3.11 7.34 -2.59
C GLY A 8 -1.78 6.80 -3.14
N ASP A 9 -1.13 7.60 -3.97
CA ASP A 9 0.09 7.18 -4.64
C ASP A 9 1.23 6.85 -3.66
N ILE A 10 1.79 5.65 -3.81
CA ILE A 10 2.93 5.18 -3.04
C ILE A 10 4.20 5.62 -3.75
N VAL A 11 4.90 6.60 -3.18
CA VAL A 11 6.10 7.19 -3.81
C VAL A 11 7.38 6.57 -3.23
N GLY A 12 8.05 5.77 -4.06
CA GLY A 12 9.37 5.20 -3.81
C GLY A 12 9.50 4.40 -2.51
N LYS A 13 10.76 4.21 -2.07
CA LYS A 13 11.07 3.52 -0.81
C LYS A 13 10.39 4.15 0.42
N PRO A 14 10.36 5.49 0.60
CA PRO A 14 9.73 6.09 1.77
C PRO A 14 8.24 5.75 1.87
N GLY A 15 7.49 5.82 0.77
CA GLY A 15 6.08 5.44 0.74
C GLY A 15 5.85 3.99 1.14
N ARG A 16 6.67 3.07 0.61
CA ARG A 16 6.59 1.63 0.93
C ARG A 16 6.86 1.33 2.39
N VAL A 17 7.86 1.98 2.98
CA VAL A 17 8.20 1.81 4.42
C VAL A 17 7.05 2.27 5.30
N VAL A 18 6.52 3.47 5.06
CA VAL A 18 5.39 4.00 5.84
C VAL A 18 4.16 3.12 5.69
N LEU A 19 3.87 2.65 4.47
CA LEU A 19 2.74 1.77 4.23
C LEU A 19 2.88 0.46 5.02
N LYS A 20 4.08 -0.14 5.01
CA LYS A 20 4.38 -1.38 5.75
C LYS A 20 4.16 -1.24 7.25
N GLU A 21 4.46 -0.08 7.82
CA GLU A 21 4.31 0.18 9.26
C GLU A 21 2.87 0.50 9.67
N LEU A 22 2.14 1.26 8.85
CA LEU A 22 0.83 1.83 9.22
C LEU A 22 -0.37 1.03 8.71
N LEU A 23 -0.27 0.37 7.56
CA LEU A 23 -1.42 -0.29 6.94
C LEU A 23 -2.05 -1.38 7.84
N PRO A 24 -1.28 -2.29 8.49
CA PRO A 24 -1.88 -3.30 9.37
C PRO A 24 -2.65 -2.69 10.55
N GLN A 25 -2.17 -1.57 11.09
CA GLN A 25 -2.84 -0.86 12.19
C GLN A 25 -4.15 -0.21 11.73
N LEU A 26 -4.16 0.36 10.52
CA LEU A 26 -5.37 0.94 9.93
C LEU A 26 -6.41 -0.13 9.60
N ILE A 27 -5.98 -1.28 9.07
CA ILE A 27 -6.87 -2.43 8.80
C ILE A 27 -7.57 -2.87 10.08
N GLY A 28 -6.81 -3.12 11.15
CA GLY A 28 -7.37 -3.56 12.43
C GLY A 28 -8.26 -2.51 13.11
N SER A 29 -7.79 -1.26 13.22
CA SER A 29 -8.52 -0.20 13.92
C SER A 29 -9.80 0.25 13.24
N ARG A 30 -9.88 0.11 11.90
CA ARG A 30 -11.04 0.53 11.10
C ARG A 30 -11.87 -0.63 10.56
N GLN A 31 -11.49 -1.87 10.87
CA GLN A 31 -12.13 -3.09 10.36
C GLN A 31 -12.26 -3.05 8.82
N VAL A 32 -11.14 -2.79 8.15
CA VAL A 32 -11.06 -2.74 6.69
C VAL A 32 -11.15 -4.15 6.12
N ASP A 33 -11.99 -4.36 5.12
CA ASP A 33 -12.20 -5.64 4.45
C ASP A 33 -11.40 -5.75 3.15
N PHE A 34 -11.06 -4.62 2.51
CA PHE A 34 -10.31 -4.59 1.25
C PHE A 34 -9.47 -3.32 1.12
N VAL A 35 -8.26 -3.44 0.57
CA VAL A 35 -7.35 -2.31 0.33
C VAL A 35 -7.11 -2.15 -1.17
N ILE A 36 -7.16 -0.91 -1.64
CA ILE A 36 -6.75 -0.52 -2.99
C ILE A 36 -5.65 0.53 -2.85
N ALA A 37 -4.55 0.39 -3.57
CA ALA A 37 -3.46 1.35 -3.53
C ALA A 37 -3.00 1.75 -4.94
N ASN A 38 -2.74 3.04 -5.16
CA ASN A 38 -2.03 3.48 -6.35
C ASN A 38 -0.52 3.27 -6.15
N ALA A 39 0.11 2.57 -7.09
CA ALA A 39 1.54 2.22 -7.04
C ALA A 39 2.32 2.75 -8.24
N GLU A 40 1.81 3.74 -8.98
CA GLU A 40 2.45 4.26 -10.19
C GLU A 40 3.86 4.82 -9.93
N ASN A 41 4.17 5.24 -8.70
CA ASN A 41 5.50 5.73 -8.32
C ASN A 41 6.25 4.83 -7.31
N ALA A 42 5.82 3.59 -7.10
CA ALA A 42 6.34 2.76 -6.01
C ALA A 42 7.81 2.30 -6.20
N ALA A 43 8.27 2.22 -7.45
CA ALA A 43 9.64 1.84 -7.77
C ALA A 43 10.64 3.02 -7.80
N GLY A 44 10.22 4.26 -7.52
CA GLY A 44 11.08 5.44 -7.57
C GLY A 44 10.31 6.71 -7.91
N VAL A 45 10.74 7.42 -8.96
CA VAL A 45 10.04 8.62 -9.47
C VAL A 45 8.96 8.25 -10.49
N ALA A 46 9.02 7.05 -11.09
CA ALA A 46 8.00 6.53 -12.00
C ALA A 46 8.09 4.99 -12.11
N GLY A 47 6.92 4.35 -12.17
CA GLY A 47 6.72 2.93 -12.44
C GLY A 47 6.59 2.02 -11.22
N LEU A 48 6.27 0.76 -11.53
CA LEU A 48 6.17 -0.36 -10.61
C LEU A 48 6.99 -1.53 -11.20
N THR A 49 7.90 -2.09 -10.41
CA THR A 49 8.63 -3.32 -10.79
C THR A 49 7.93 -4.54 -10.19
N PRO A 50 8.06 -5.75 -10.78
CA PRO A 50 7.45 -6.97 -10.22
C PRO A 50 7.84 -7.20 -8.75
N LYS A 51 9.13 -7.06 -8.43
CA LYS A 51 9.64 -7.16 -7.06
C LYS A 51 8.95 -6.19 -6.08
N VAL A 52 8.69 -4.96 -6.53
CA VAL A 52 8.00 -3.97 -5.71
C VAL A 52 6.50 -4.27 -5.61
N ALA A 53 5.88 -4.81 -6.66
CA ALA A 53 4.50 -5.25 -6.60
C ALA A 53 4.32 -6.39 -5.60
N ASP A 54 5.20 -7.40 -5.62
CA ASP A 54 5.20 -8.50 -4.67
C ASP A 54 5.36 -7.99 -3.24
N GLU A 55 6.32 -7.07 -3.01
CA GLU A 55 6.51 -6.42 -1.71
C GLU A 55 5.25 -5.70 -1.21
N LEU A 56 4.52 -5.01 -2.10
CA LEU A 56 3.29 -4.30 -1.72
C LEU A 56 2.15 -5.25 -1.37
N LEU A 57 2.00 -6.34 -2.13
CA LEU A 57 0.99 -7.37 -1.88
C LEU A 57 1.23 -8.14 -0.57
N GLU A 58 2.50 -8.26 -0.15
CA GLU A 58 2.85 -8.89 1.14
C GLU A 58 2.49 -8.02 2.36
N ILE A 59 2.29 -6.71 2.20
CA ILE A 59 1.98 -5.79 3.31
C ILE A 59 0.53 -5.95 3.81
N GLY A 60 -0.40 -6.32 2.93
CA GLY A 60 -1.83 -6.41 3.25
C GLY A 60 -2.67 -7.00 2.12
#